data_AF-A0A971CPV7-F1
#
_entry.id   AF-A0A971CPV7-F1
#
_cell.length_a   1.000
_cell.length_b   1.000
_cell.length_c   1.000
_cell.angle_alpha   90.00
_cell.angle_beta   90.00
_cell.angle_gamma   90.00
#
_symmetry.space_group_name_H-M   'P 1'
#
loop_
_entity.id
_entity.type
_entity.pdbx_description
1 polymer ?
#
loop_
_entity_poly.entity_id
_entity_poly.type
_entity_poly.pdbx_seq_one_letter_code
_entity_poly.pdbx_strand_id
1 'polypeptide(L)'
;AENERRTPKFSLSALLSSAFSPPPFSFLLSPFSFLLPPSLLRPLRGRNNAFTLIELVAALSLFVVILGILMTVLNSATEMWSASHSQKKEQTAALAITDLIADDLVQAVSVNINDYPIFILESLPDIPGKPDPSKVYTILGFVRHASVHSPVPLSEKRRSIDAVFYTYYDNALLRHVFPIVTSGFNTSESIGKLVDGYKNKLTKDEHDKILKFARNEPGATYPDVWQWQLLAERADIIIAATLPRTLIRMNDPGKYPNALPSAPDPDPDLHLPPLPVSRLYSDVLPDQVDIRQLRLCDQQDWAAYEPLRDKDTPKDRYLKAFLGTLVSRRITLPQAGGSRLP
;
A
#
# COMPACT_ATOMS: atom_id res chain seq x y z
N ALA A 1 59.50 9.26 -29.34
CA ALA A 1 60.07 10.13 -28.30
C ALA A 1 58.98 11.09 -27.85
N GLU A 2 59.04 11.59 -26.61
CA GLU A 2 58.04 12.44 -25.91
C GLU A 2 56.87 11.62 -25.32
N ASN A 3 56.84 11.19 -24.05
CA ASN A 3 57.06 11.83 -22.73
C ASN A 3 55.98 12.86 -22.38
N GLU A 4 54.95 12.49 -21.61
CA GLU A 4 54.79 12.94 -20.21
C GLU A 4 53.41 12.58 -19.58
N ARG A 5 53.52 12.15 -18.31
CA ARG A 5 52.65 12.41 -17.15
C ARG A 5 51.25 11.76 -17.07
N ARG A 6 51.27 10.59 -16.45
CA ARG A 6 50.21 10.07 -15.57
C ARG A 6 50.07 10.98 -14.33
N THR A 7 48.88 11.56 -14.13
CA THR A 7 48.47 12.15 -12.84
C THR A 7 47.69 11.12 -12.02
N PRO A 8 48.04 10.84 -10.76
CA PRO A 8 47.19 10.05 -9.87
C PRO A 8 46.00 10.91 -9.40
N LYS A 9 44.78 10.47 -9.72
CA LYS A 9 43.56 11.00 -9.09
C LYS A 9 43.50 10.48 -7.66
N PHE A 10 43.95 11.28 -6.71
CA PHE A 10 43.67 11.07 -5.29
C PHE A 10 42.14 11.17 -5.08
N SER A 11 41.54 10.05 -4.70
CA SER A 11 40.12 9.95 -4.38
C SER A 11 39.93 10.29 -2.89
N LEU A 12 39.37 11.47 -2.64
CA LEU A 12 39.02 11.98 -1.30
C LEU A 12 37.83 11.25 -0.64
N SER A 13 37.24 10.23 -1.30
CA SER A 13 36.10 9.48 -0.77
C SER A 13 36.47 8.35 0.20
N ALA A 14 37.76 8.09 0.43
CA ALA A 14 38.22 7.04 1.35
C ALA A 14 38.53 7.53 2.79
N LEU A 15 38.35 8.82 3.10
CA LEU A 15 38.64 9.40 4.42
C LEU A 15 37.40 9.85 5.22
N LEU A 16 36.19 9.58 4.73
CA LEU A 16 34.93 9.95 5.42
C LEU A 16 34.10 8.74 5.87
N SER A 17 34.63 7.51 5.83
CA SER A 17 33.89 6.30 6.20
C SER A 17 34.18 5.75 7.61
N SER A 18 34.84 6.51 8.49
CA SER A 18 35.15 6.04 9.85
C SER A 18 34.83 7.07 10.92
N ALA A 19 33.56 7.48 11.03
CA ALA A 19 32.99 8.07 12.25
C ALA A 19 31.47 8.26 12.13
N PHE A 20 30.70 7.17 11.98
CA PHE A 20 29.26 7.22 12.24
C PHE A 20 28.91 6.23 13.35
N SER A 21 29.01 6.73 14.58
CA SER A 21 28.23 6.25 15.72
C SER A 21 27.41 7.46 16.17
N PRO A 22 26.06 7.43 16.10
CA PRO A 22 25.27 8.55 16.61
C PRO A 22 25.30 8.46 18.15
N PRO A 23 25.74 9.49 18.89
CA PRO A 23 25.48 9.52 20.32
C PRO A 23 23.99 9.79 20.55
N PRO A 24 23.42 9.35 21.69
CA PRO A 24 22.06 9.69 22.06
C PRO A 24 21.94 11.19 22.25
N PHE A 25 21.06 11.84 21.47
CA PHE A 25 20.71 13.24 21.66
C PHE A 25 19.94 13.40 22.98
N SER A 26 20.62 13.82 24.04
CA SER A 26 19.99 14.39 25.22
C SER A 26 19.84 15.90 25.01
N PHE A 27 18.59 16.37 24.87
CA PHE A 27 18.30 17.79 24.99
C PHE A 27 18.45 18.19 26.47
N LEU A 28 19.66 18.59 26.86
CA LEU A 28 19.83 19.49 28.00
C LEU A 28 19.58 20.90 27.47
N LEU A 29 18.31 21.32 27.50
CA LEU A 29 17.95 22.73 27.41
C LEU A 29 18.52 23.45 28.64
N SER A 30 19.76 23.90 28.54
CA SER A 30 20.26 24.93 29.43
C SER A 30 19.51 26.24 29.09
N PRO A 31 18.89 26.92 30.07
CA PRO A 31 18.34 28.24 29.80
C PRO A 31 19.51 29.18 29.52
N PHE A 32 19.70 29.57 28.26
CA PHE A 32 20.60 30.64 27.86
C PHE A 32 20.15 31.93 28.53
N SER A 33 20.67 32.18 29.73
CA SER A 33 20.66 33.50 30.33
C SER A 33 21.79 34.30 29.70
N PHE A 34 21.45 35.15 28.72
CA PHE A 34 22.29 36.26 28.29
C PHE A 34 22.40 37.27 29.46
N LEU A 35 23.18 36.93 30.48
CA LEU A 35 23.72 37.91 31.41
C LEU A 35 25.04 38.41 30.83
N LEU A 36 24.91 39.38 29.92
CA LEU A 36 26.03 40.24 29.56
C LEU A 36 26.54 40.91 30.85
N PRO A 37 27.82 40.75 31.24
CA PRO A 37 28.37 41.50 32.36
C PRO A 37 28.27 43.02 32.05
N PRO A 38 27.90 43.88 33.02
CA PRO A 38 27.70 45.32 32.77
C PRO A 38 28.98 46.10 32.39
N SER A 39 30.12 45.43 32.27
CA SER A 39 31.42 46.05 32.00
C SER A 39 31.71 46.31 30.52
N LEU A 40 30.85 45.89 29.58
CA LEU A 40 31.03 46.18 28.14
C LEU A 40 30.35 47.47 27.66
N LEU A 41 29.58 48.16 28.50
CA LEU A 41 28.91 49.43 28.15
C LEU A 41 29.64 50.65 28.75
N ARG A 42 30.98 50.66 28.66
CA ARG A 42 31.75 51.88 28.94
C ARG A 42 31.92 52.66 27.65
N PRO A 43 31.47 53.93 27.55
CA PRO A 43 31.65 54.70 26.34
C PRO A 43 33.12 55.12 26.25
N LEU A 44 33.89 54.43 25.40
CA LEU A 44 35.20 54.89 24.98
C LEU A 44 34.99 56.10 24.05
N ARG A 45 35.02 57.27 24.67
CA ARG A 45 35.11 58.58 24.02
C ARG A 45 36.44 58.64 23.27
N GLY A 46 36.41 58.54 21.94
CA GLY A 46 37.62 58.79 21.13
C GLY A 46 37.53 58.41 19.65
N ARG A 47 36.99 59.33 18.83
CA ARG A 47 37.47 59.72 17.49
C ARG A 47 37.69 58.59 16.44
N ASN A 48 36.82 58.60 15.42
CA ASN A 48 36.92 57.97 14.10
C ASN A 48 36.77 56.42 14.04
N ASN A 49 35.52 55.95 14.17
CA ASN A 49 35.16 54.55 13.96
C ASN A 49 35.02 54.24 12.45
N ALA A 50 36.15 54.14 11.75
CA ALA A 50 36.19 53.31 10.56
C ALA A 50 36.26 51.85 11.03
N PHE A 51 35.27 51.02 10.67
CA PHE A 51 35.30 49.58 10.92
C PHE A 51 36.66 49.04 10.48
N THR A 52 37.39 48.37 11.39
CA THR A 52 38.66 47.75 11.01
C THR A 52 38.37 46.54 10.12
N LEU A 53 39.20 46.32 9.09
CA LEU A 53 39.00 45.26 8.09
C LEU A 53 38.87 43.87 8.76
N ILE A 54 39.52 43.67 9.91
CA ILE A 54 39.45 42.46 10.73
C ILE A 54 38.05 42.25 11.31
N GLU A 55 37.41 43.30 11.81
CA GLU A 55 36.07 43.23 12.41
C GLU A 55 35.00 42.98 11.33
N LEU A 56 35.18 43.53 10.13
CA LEU A 56 34.35 43.23 8.97
C LEU A 56 34.47 41.74 8.58
N VAL A 57 35.68 41.21 8.50
CA VAL A 57 35.93 39.80 8.16
C VAL A 57 35.34 38.87 9.23
N ALA A 58 35.49 39.22 10.52
CA ALA A 58 34.89 38.48 11.62
C ALA A 58 33.35 38.44 11.52
N ALA A 59 32.71 39.58 11.29
CA ALA A 59 31.25 39.66 11.12
C ALA A 59 30.76 38.87 9.90
N LEU A 60 31.50 38.93 8.78
CA LEU A 60 31.16 38.22 7.55
C LEU A 60 31.34 36.70 7.71
N SER A 61 32.39 36.26 8.42
CA SER A 61 32.60 34.85 8.74
C SER A 61 31.49 34.28 9.63
N LEU A 62 31.08 35.03 10.67
CA LEU A 62 29.99 34.65 11.56
C LEU A 62 28.67 34.60 10.81
N PHE A 63 28.41 35.56 9.91
CA PHE A 63 27.23 35.56 9.05
C PHE A 63 27.17 34.32 8.16
N VAL A 64 28.28 33.92 7.52
CA VAL A 64 28.34 32.72 6.68
C VAL A 64 28.09 31.45 7.50
N VAL A 65 28.64 31.37 8.73
CA VAL A 65 28.40 30.23 9.63
C VAL A 65 26.92 30.15 10.02
N ILE A 66 26.31 31.26 10.43
CA ILE A 66 24.89 31.30 10.78
C ILE A 66 24.03 30.95 9.57
N LEU A 67 24.33 31.49 8.40
CA LEU A 67 23.59 31.20 7.17
C LEU A 67 23.71 29.72 6.79
N GLY A 68 24.90 29.13 6.94
CA GLY A 68 25.13 27.71 6.69
C GLY A 68 24.30 26.82 7.63
N ILE A 69 24.33 27.10 8.93
CA ILE A 69 23.52 26.37 9.92
C ILE A 69 22.02 26.54 9.61
N LEU A 70 21.57 27.76 9.33
CA LEU A 70 20.18 28.04 9.01
C LEU A 70 19.72 27.27 7.76
N MET A 71 20.55 27.21 6.72
CA MET A 71 20.22 26.48 5.51
C MET A 71 20.11 24.98 5.75
N THR A 72 20.99 24.41 6.60
CA THR A 72 20.88 22.99 6.98
C THR A 72 19.59 22.70 7.74
N VAL A 73 19.22 23.54 8.73
CA VAL A 73 17.98 23.37 9.51
C VAL A 73 16.75 23.53 8.63
N LEU A 74 16.73 24.52 7.72
CA LEU A 74 15.62 24.75 6.79
C LEU A 74 15.43 23.58 5.83
N ASN A 75 16.51 23.02 5.29
CA ASN A 75 16.44 21.86 4.42
C ASN A 75 15.88 20.65 5.17
N SER A 76 16.40 20.35 6.37
CA SER A 76 15.88 19.25 7.20
C SER A 76 14.41 19.46 7.60
N ALA A 77 14.01 20.68 7.97
CA ALA A 77 12.62 20.99 8.31
C ALA A 77 11.68 20.83 7.11
N THR A 78 12.14 21.22 5.91
CA THR A 78 11.37 21.08 4.68
C THR A 78 11.19 19.61 4.30
N GLU A 79 12.27 18.81 4.40
CA GLU A 79 12.22 17.36 4.18
C GLU A 79 11.25 16.69 5.17
N MET A 80 11.37 16.97 6.47
CA MET A 80 10.48 16.44 7.50
C MET A 80 9.02 16.84 7.28
N TRP A 81 8.77 18.10 6.91
CA TRP A 81 7.44 18.60 6.62
C TRP A 81 6.83 17.90 5.40
N SER A 82 7.62 17.74 4.33
CA SER A 82 7.17 17.04 3.12
C SER A 82 6.85 15.57 3.38
N ALA A 83 7.69 14.88 4.15
CA ALA A 83 7.47 13.50 4.56
C ALA A 83 6.23 13.36 5.43
N SER A 84 6.02 14.27 6.39
CA SER A 84 4.83 14.28 7.25
C SER A 84 3.54 14.49 6.44
N HIS A 85 3.55 15.40 5.46
CA HIS A 85 2.41 15.61 4.58
C HIS A 85 2.15 14.41 3.65
N SER A 86 3.21 13.79 3.13
CA SER A 86 3.13 12.56 2.33
C SER A 86 2.46 11.46 3.13
N GLN A 87 2.94 11.21 4.35
CA GLN A 87 2.41 10.20 5.25
C GLN A 87 0.93 10.46 5.62
N LYS A 88 0.55 11.71 5.90
CA LYS A 88 -0.86 12.05 6.19
C LYS A 88 -1.77 11.80 4.97
N LYS A 89 -1.30 12.11 3.77
CA LYS A 89 -2.03 11.85 2.53
C LYS A 89 -2.21 10.35 2.31
N GLU A 90 -1.15 9.58 2.48
CA GLU A 90 -1.18 8.12 2.38
C GLU A 90 -2.08 7.47 3.43
N GLN A 91 -2.06 7.97 4.66
CA GLN A 91 -2.96 7.49 5.72
C GLN A 91 -4.42 7.71 5.35
N THR A 92 -4.74 8.89 4.83
CA THR A 92 -6.10 9.21 4.38
C THR A 92 -6.51 8.30 3.21
N ALA A 93 -5.60 8.07 2.25
CA ALA A 93 -5.83 7.17 1.12
C ALA A 93 -6.00 5.71 1.56
N ALA A 94 -5.16 5.21 2.46
CA ALA A 94 -5.23 3.85 2.99
C ALA A 94 -6.56 3.62 3.73
N LEU A 95 -6.98 4.57 4.57
CA LEU A 95 -8.28 4.50 5.23
C LEU A 95 -9.43 4.45 4.21
N ALA A 96 -9.43 5.35 3.22
CA ALA A 96 -10.45 5.38 2.18
C ALA A 96 -10.50 4.06 1.36
N ILE A 97 -9.35 3.45 1.07
CA ILE A 97 -9.28 2.14 0.41
C ILE A 97 -9.91 1.05 1.31
N THR A 98 -9.57 1.03 2.61
CA THR A 98 -10.16 0.04 3.52
C THR A 98 -11.66 0.25 3.74
N ASP A 99 -12.13 1.50 3.75
CA ASP A 99 -13.56 1.84 3.80
C ASP A 99 -14.26 1.34 2.54
N LEU A 100 -13.69 1.57 1.36
CA LEU A 100 -14.25 1.10 0.09
C LEU A 100 -14.35 -0.43 0.04
N ILE A 101 -13.30 -1.15 0.46
CA ILE A 101 -13.32 -2.61 0.55
C ILE A 101 -14.42 -3.07 1.53
N ALA A 102 -14.53 -2.42 2.69
CA ALA A 102 -15.55 -2.74 3.68
C ALA A 102 -16.97 -2.49 3.15
N ASP A 103 -17.22 -1.36 2.52
CA ASP A 103 -18.52 -0.99 1.95
C ASP A 103 -18.95 -1.97 0.84
N ASP A 104 -18.01 -2.37 -0.02
CA ASP A 104 -18.30 -3.38 -1.03
C ASP A 104 -18.61 -4.74 -0.39
N LEU A 105 -17.83 -5.16 0.61
CA LEU A 105 -18.00 -6.43 1.32
C LEU A 105 -19.31 -6.47 2.12
N VAL A 106 -19.74 -5.37 2.74
CA VAL A 106 -21.04 -5.28 3.43
C VAL A 106 -22.20 -5.45 2.46
N GLN A 107 -22.03 -5.06 1.20
CA GLN A 107 -23.01 -5.25 0.12
C GLN A 107 -22.87 -6.61 -0.57
N ALA A 108 -21.90 -7.44 -0.17
CA ALA A 108 -21.68 -8.73 -0.79
C ALA A 108 -22.88 -9.64 -0.60
N VAL A 109 -23.18 -10.42 -1.63
CA VAL A 109 -24.31 -11.36 -1.64
C VAL A 109 -23.80 -12.77 -1.84
N SER A 110 -24.38 -13.68 -1.07
CA SER A 110 -24.28 -15.11 -1.37
C SER A 110 -25.38 -15.48 -2.37
N VAL A 111 -25.03 -16.34 -3.31
CA VAL A 111 -26.00 -16.96 -4.21
C VAL A 111 -25.72 -18.45 -4.13
N ASN A 112 -26.75 -19.23 -3.83
CA ASN A 112 -26.63 -20.68 -3.70
C ASN A 112 -26.40 -21.30 -5.10
N ILE A 113 -25.13 -21.53 -5.45
CA ILE A 113 -24.72 -22.05 -6.75
C ILE A 113 -23.59 -23.04 -6.51
N ASN A 114 -23.76 -24.28 -6.93
CA ASN A 114 -22.81 -25.36 -6.64
C ASN A 114 -21.74 -25.54 -7.72
N ASP A 115 -21.73 -24.71 -8.77
CA ASP A 115 -20.90 -24.93 -9.96
C ASP A 115 -19.58 -24.16 -9.95
N TYR A 116 -19.58 -22.89 -9.50
CA TYR A 116 -18.43 -21.98 -9.56
C TYR A 116 -18.42 -21.03 -8.35
N PRO A 117 -17.24 -20.68 -7.81
CA PRO A 117 -17.13 -19.80 -6.66
C PRO A 117 -17.59 -18.39 -6.99
N ILE A 118 -18.32 -17.78 -6.06
CA ILE A 118 -18.71 -16.36 -6.13
C ILE A 118 -17.94 -15.49 -5.14
N PHE A 119 -17.18 -16.10 -4.22
CA PHE A 119 -16.20 -15.44 -3.37
C PHE A 119 -14.83 -16.06 -3.63
N ILE A 120 -13.85 -15.20 -3.93
CA ILE A 120 -12.49 -15.53 -4.30
C ILE A 120 -11.57 -14.70 -3.40
N LEU A 121 -10.68 -15.38 -2.71
CA LEU A 121 -9.58 -14.78 -1.98
C LEU A 121 -8.32 -15.51 -2.43
N GLU A 122 -7.33 -14.75 -2.88
CA GLU A 122 -6.01 -15.28 -3.19
C GLU A 122 -4.97 -14.46 -2.44
N SER A 123 -4.03 -15.14 -1.78
CA SER A 123 -2.85 -14.48 -1.27
C SER A 123 -1.94 -14.11 -2.44
N LEU A 124 -1.24 -12.99 -2.28
CA LEU A 124 0.01 -12.80 -3.02
C LEU A 124 0.91 -14.02 -2.72
N PRO A 125 1.61 -14.56 -3.72
CA PRO A 125 2.32 -15.82 -3.57
C PRO A 125 3.33 -15.73 -2.43
N ASP A 126 3.24 -16.64 -1.46
CA ASP A 126 4.19 -16.83 -0.35
C ASP A 126 5.55 -17.40 -0.81
N ILE A 127 5.81 -17.44 -2.12
CA ILE A 127 7.06 -17.96 -2.69
C ILE A 127 8.16 -16.96 -2.33
N PRO A 128 9.37 -17.39 -1.90
CA PRO A 128 10.49 -16.48 -1.68
C PRO A 128 10.87 -15.82 -3.02
N GLY A 129 10.35 -14.61 -3.24
CA GLY A 129 10.53 -13.86 -4.47
C GLY A 129 9.43 -12.81 -4.66
N LYS A 130 9.84 -11.69 -5.26
CA LYS A 130 8.94 -10.57 -5.58
C LYS A 130 7.75 -11.06 -6.44
N PRO A 131 6.51 -10.59 -6.19
CA PRO A 131 5.37 -10.85 -7.08
C PRO A 131 5.82 -10.59 -8.51
N ASP A 132 5.55 -11.53 -9.40
CA ASP A 132 5.98 -11.40 -10.79
C ASP A 132 5.31 -10.15 -11.36
N PRO A 133 6.07 -9.12 -11.77
CA PRO A 133 5.48 -7.88 -12.29
C PRO A 133 4.70 -8.12 -13.59
N SER A 134 4.87 -9.28 -14.23
CA SER A 134 4.13 -9.67 -15.43
C SER A 134 2.82 -10.42 -15.14
N LYS A 135 2.53 -10.73 -13.87
CA LYS A 135 1.34 -11.49 -13.47
C LYS A 135 0.35 -10.62 -12.71
N VAL A 136 -0.93 -10.75 -13.08
CA VAL A 136 -2.06 -10.16 -12.35
C VAL A 136 -2.49 -11.14 -11.27
N TYR A 137 -2.65 -10.66 -10.05
CA TYR A 137 -3.16 -11.43 -8.92
C TYR A 137 -4.54 -10.91 -8.53
N THR A 138 -5.55 -11.80 -8.44
CA THR A 138 -6.89 -11.43 -7.96
C THR A 138 -6.97 -11.66 -6.46
N ILE A 139 -6.60 -10.65 -5.68
CA ILE A 139 -6.47 -10.79 -4.22
C ILE A 139 -7.84 -11.02 -3.58
N LEU A 140 -8.87 -10.32 -4.04
CA LEU A 140 -10.22 -10.45 -3.53
C LEU A 140 -11.22 -10.28 -4.67
N GLY A 141 -12.18 -11.18 -4.81
CA GLY A 141 -13.23 -11.12 -5.82
C GLY A 141 -14.55 -11.60 -5.23
N PHE A 142 -15.64 -10.86 -5.44
CA PHE A 142 -16.95 -11.25 -4.95
C PHE A 142 -18.08 -10.60 -5.73
N VAL A 143 -19.31 -11.07 -5.49
CA VAL A 143 -20.53 -10.46 -6.02
C VAL A 143 -21.17 -9.60 -4.94
N ARG A 144 -21.64 -8.41 -5.32
CA ARG A 144 -22.41 -7.51 -4.45
C ARG A 144 -23.66 -7.00 -5.15
N HIS A 145 -24.57 -6.39 -4.39
CA HIS A 145 -25.66 -5.62 -5.00
C HIS A 145 -25.13 -4.51 -5.91
N ALA A 146 -25.86 -4.27 -7.01
CA ALA A 146 -25.50 -3.24 -7.97
C ALA A 146 -25.49 -1.87 -7.30
N SER A 147 -24.41 -1.12 -7.50
CA SER A 147 -24.34 0.24 -6.96
C SER A 147 -25.26 1.17 -7.76
N VAL A 148 -25.86 2.14 -7.08
CA VAL A 148 -26.59 3.27 -7.70
C VAL A 148 -25.68 4.05 -8.67
N HIS A 149 -24.36 4.03 -8.44
CA HIS A 149 -23.34 4.69 -9.26
C HIS A 149 -22.78 3.80 -10.38
N SER A 150 -23.41 2.66 -10.66
CA SER A 150 -23.00 1.82 -11.80
C SER A 150 -23.38 2.53 -13.12
N PRO A 151 -22.49 2.52 -14.13
CA PRO A 151 -22.63 3.39 -15.31
C PRO A 151 -23.59 2.78 -16.33
N VAL A 152 -23.91 1.49 -16.18
CA VAL A 152 -24.85 0.77 -17.03
C VAL A 152 -26.21 0.88 -16.37
N PRO A 153 -27.25 1.44 -16.99
CA PRO A 153 -28.58 1.49 -16.38
C PRO A 153 -29.14 0.07 -16.15
N LEU A 154 -29.98 -0.09 -15.11
CA LEU A 154 -30.71 -1.34 -14.89
C LEU A 154 -31.63 -1.62 -16.10
N SER A 155 -31.66 -2.87 -16.56
CA SER A 155 -32.50 -3.32 -17.68
C SER A 155 -32.89 -4.78 -17.46
N GLU A 156 -33.86 -5.31 -18.22
CA GLU A 156 -34.27 -6.72 -18.10
C GLU A 156 -33.11 -7.73 -18.24
N LYS A 157 -32.01 -7.33 -18.91
CA LYS A 157 -30.82 -8.17 -19.09
C LYS A 157 -29.75 -7.93 -18.02
N ARG A 158 -29.78 -6.79 -17.31
CA ARG A 158 -28.82 -6.43 -16.26
C ARG A 158 -29.43 -6.76 -14.89
N ARG A 159 -28.83 -7.70 -14.17
CA ARG A 159 -29.25 -8.01 -12.81
C ARG A 159 -28.85 -6.87 -11.85
N SER A 160 -29.53 -6.77 -10.72
CA SER A 160 -29.20 -5.84 -9.62
C SER A 160 -27.97 -6.27 -8.81
N ILE A 161 -26.97 -6.86 -9.48
CA ILE A 161 -25.71 -7.32 -8.89
C ILE A 161 -24.52 -6.97 -9.80
N ASP A 162 -23.39 -6.68 -9.17
CA ASP A 162 -22.11 -6.41 -9.83
C ASP A 162 -21.05 -7.39 -9.29
N ALA A 163 -20.14 -7.86 -10.15
CA ALA A 163 -18.95 -8.59 -9.73
C ALA A 163 -17.81 -7.58 -9.50
N VAL A 164 -17.21 -7.63 -8.31
CA VAL A 164 -16.14 -6.73 -7.88
C VAL A 164 -14.86 -7.54 -7.72
N PHE A 165 -13.76 -7.02 -8.25
CA PHE A 165 -12.44 -7.62 -8.11
C PHE A 165 -11.44 -6.57 -7.66
N TYR A 166 -10.65 -6.92 -6.66
CA TYR A 166 -9.44 -6.22 -6.26
C TYR A 166 -8.25 -7.00 -6.80
N THR A 167 -7.48 -6.37 -7.67
CA THR A 167 -6.32 -6.97 -8.32
C THR A 167 -5.04 -6.26 -7.92
N TYR A 168 -3.95 -7.01 -7.99
CA TYR A 168 -2.60 -6.51 -7.76
C TYR A 168 -1.73 -6.80 -8.99
N TYR A 169 -1.12 -5.74 -9.51
CA TYR A 169 -0.30 -5.78 -10.71
C TYR A 169 0.70 -4.62 -10.70
N ASP A 170 1.97 -4.86 -11.04
CA ASP A 170 3.03 -3.84 -11.04
C ASP A 170 3.10 -2.99 -9.75
N ASN A 171 3.02 -3.66 -8.59
CA ASN A 171 2.95 -3.05 -7.26
C ASN A 171 1.73 -2.14 -7.01
N ALA A 172 0.80 -2.06 -7.97
CA ALA A 172 -0.42 -1.27 -7.90
C ALA A 172 -1.60 -2.12 -7.45
N LEU A 173 -2.48 -1.51 -6.65
CA LEU A 173 -3.78 -2.05 -6.26
C LEU A 173 -4.85 -1.41 -7.14
N LEU A 174 -5.65 -2.25 -7.79
CA LEU A 174 -6.76 -1.82 -8.63
C LEU A 174 -8.06 -2.44 -8.14
N ARG A 175 -9.15 -1.74 -8.45
CA ARG A 175 -10.51 -2.20 -8.26
C ARG A 175 -11.23 -2.24 -9.59
N HIS A 176 -11.93 -3.32 -9.87
CA HIS A 176 -12.73 -3.52 -11.07
C HIS A 176 -14.17 -3.87 -10.70
N VAL A 177 -15.13 -3.33 -11.44
CA VAL A 177 -16.56 -3.60 -11.27
C VAL A 177 -17.15 -3.96 -12.62
N PHE A 178 -17.67 -5.19 -12.70
CA PHE A 178 -18.37 -5.72 -13.85
C PHE A 178 -19.86 -5.81 -13.55
N PRO A 179 -20.72 -5.11 -14.32
CA PRO A 179 -22.15 -5.33 -14.23
C PRO A 179 -22.49 -6.73 -14.73
N ILE A 180 -23.19 -7.52 -13.91
CA ILE A 180 -23.54 -8.89 -14.30
C ILE A 180 -24.76 -8.83 -15.21
N VAL A 181 -24.54 -9.19 -16.47
CA VAL A 181 -25.57 -9.23 -17.52
C VAL A 181 -25.83 -10.69 -17.88
N THR A 182 -27.09 -11.12 -17.83
CA THR A 182 -27.50 -12.47 -18.25
C THR A 182 -28.10 -12.43 -19.65
N SER A 183 -27.81 -13.46 -20.47
CA SER A 183 -28.33 -13.63 -21.83
C SER A 183 -29.80 -14.06 -21.87
N GLY A 184 -30.69 -13.29 -21.25
CA GLY A 184 -32.15 -13.50 -21.28
C GLY A 184 -32.60 -14.86 -20.71
N PHE A 185 -33.87 -15.20 -20.94
CA PHE A 185 -34.55 -16.38 -20.36
C PHE A 185 -34.12 -17.74 -20.94
N ASN A 186 -33.37 -17.77 -22.06
CA ASN A 186 -33.18 -19.01 -22.83
C ASN A 186 -31.85 -19.74 -22.57
N THR A 187 -30.89 -19.11 -21.88
CA THR A 187 -29.67 -19.78 -21.40
C THR A 187 -29.30 -19.20 -20.04
N SER A 188 -29.63 -19.90 -18.95
CA SER A 188 -29.17 -19.47 -17.62
C SER A 188 -27.70 -19.82 -17.44
N GLU A 189 -26.80 -18.90 -17.75
CA GLU A 189 -25.42 -19.04 -17.27
C GLU A 189 -25.39 -18.81 -15.75
N SER A 190 -24.72 -19.70 -15.03
CA SER A 190 -24.60 -19.56 -13.58
C SER A 190 -23.77 -18.33 -13.24
N ILE A 191 -24.13 -17.60 -12.18
CA ILE A 191 -23.44 -16.36 -11.81
C ILE A 191 -21.96 -16.62 -11.51
N GLY A 192 -21.64 -17.74 -10.85
CA GLY A 192 -20.24 -18.12 -10.63
C GLY A 192 -19.46 -18.32 -11.93
N LYS A 193 -20.07 -18.87 -12.98
CA LYS A 193 -19.42 -19.00 -14.30
C LYS A 193 -19.17 -17.63 -14.94
N LEU A 194 -20.10 -16.68 -14.77
CA LEU A 194 -19.90 -15.29 -15.21
C LEU A 194 -18.76 -14.63 -14.42
N VAL A 195 -18.71 -14.80 -13.10
CA VAL A 195 -17.63 -14.30 -12.23
C VAL A 195 -16.27 -14.83 -12.67
N ASP A 196 -16.15 -16.14 -12.92
CA ASP A 196 -14.92 -16.73 -13.46
C ASP A 196 -14.58 -16.16 -14.84
N GLY A 197 -15.57 -16.00 -15.71
CA GLY A 197 -15.41 -15.36 -17.00
C GLY A 197 -14.87 -13.93 -16.90
N TYR A 198 -15.39 -13.12 -15.96
CA TYR A 198 -14.90 -11.76 -15.72
C TYR A 198 -13.50 -11.76 -15.12
N LYS A 199 -13.19 -12.66 -14.18
CA LYS A 199 -11.83 -12.84 -13.66
C LYS A 199 -10.84 -13.11 -14.79
N ASN A 200 -11.20 -13.96 -15.75
CA ASN A 200 -10.33 -14.27 -16.90
C ASN A 200 -10.13 -13.09 -17.88
N LYS A 201 -10.98 -12.05 -17.83
CA LYS A 201 -10.77 -10.80 -18.58
C LYS A 201 -9.73 -9.88 -17.94
N LEU A 202 -9.41 -10.08 -16.66
CA LEU A 202 -8.42 -9.30 -15.91
C LEU A 202 -6.99 -9.74 -16.29
N THR A 203 -6.65 -9.51 -17.55
CA THR A 203 -5.37 -9.89 -18.14
C THR A 203 -4.30 -8.81 -17.92
N LYS A 204 -3.04 -9.19 -18.11
CA LYS A 204 -1.90 -8.27 -18.09
C LYS A 204 -2.10 -7.09 -19.04
N ASP A 205 -2.49 -7.36 -20.28
CA ASP A 205 -2.63 -6.33 -21.32
C ASP A 205 -3.65 -5.25 -20.94
N GLU A 206 -4.73 -5.64 -20.28
CA GLU A 206 -5.74 -4.71 -19.79
C GLU A 206 -5.23 -3.87 -18.61
N HIS A 207 -4.45 -4.46 -17.70
CA HIS A 207 -3.82 -3.71 -16.61
C HIS A 207 -2.74 -2.75 -17.12
N ASP A 208 -1.95 -3.15 -18.11
CA ASP A 208 -0.97 -2.26 -18.76
C ASP A 208 -1.67 -1.05 -19.40
N LYS A 209 -2.80 -1.24 -20.09
CA LYS A 209 -3.60 -0.12 -20.64
C LYS A 209 -4.13 0.80 -19.53
N ILE A 210 -4.67 0.22 -18.45
CA ILE A 210 -5.19 0.96 -17.31
C ILE A 210 -4.10 1.82 -16.67
N LEU A 211 -2.92 1.23 -16.39
CA LEU A 211 -1.81 1.95 -15.74
C LEU A 211 -1.27 3.06 -16.64
N LYS A 212 -1.09 2.80 -17.94
CA LYS A 212 -0.68 3.84 -18.90
C LYS A 212 -1.65 5.02 -18.90
N PHE A 213 -2.95 4.74 -18.90
CA PHE A 213 -3.97 5.78 -18.84
C PHE A 213 -3.96 6.54 -17.52
N ALA A 214 -3.94 5.83 -16.39
CA ALA A 214 -3.94 6.45 -15.06
C ALA A 214 -2.68 7.31 -14.79
N ARG A 215 -1.54 6.93 -15.39
CA ARG A 215 -0.27 7.67 -15.34
C ARG A 215 -0.18 8.82 -16.35
N ASN A 216 -1.21 9.02 -17.17
CA ASN A 216 -1.25 10.02 -18.27
C ASN A 216 -0.08 9.85 -19.26
N GLU A 217 0.26 8.61 -19.60
CA GLU A 217 1.32 8.33 -20.57
C GLU A 217 0.91 8.74 -22.01
N PRO A 218 1.87 9.15 -22.87
CA PRO A 218 1.57 9.54 -24.24
C PRO A 218 0.90 8.41 -25.03
N GLY A 219 -0.23 8.73 -25.69
CA GLY A 219 -1.00 7.78 -26.49
C GLY A 219 -1.89 6.83 -25.68
N ALA A 220 -2.05 7.06 -24.36
CA ALA A 220 -2.96 6.27 -23.55
C ALA A 220 -4.43 6.59 -23.87
N THR A 221 -5.24 5.55 -23.99
CA THR A 221 -6.69 5.63 -24.24
C THR A 221 -7.45 5.01 -23.09
N TYR A 222 -8.63 5.55 -22.79
CA TYR A 222 -9.48 5.00 -21.72
C TYR A 222 -9.86 3.55 -22.06
N PRO A 223 -9.63 2.58 -21.16
CA PRO A 223 -10.07 1.20 -21.33
C PRO A 223 -11.60 1.11 -21.19
N ASP A 224 -12.28 0.98 -22.32
CA ASP A 224 -13.74 1.18 -22.44
C ASP A 224 -14.58 -0.06 -22.11
N VAL A 225 -14.02 -1.01 -21.35
CA VAL A 225 -14.56 -2.38 -21.28
C VAL A 225 -15.38 -2.64 -20.00
N TRP A 226 -15.08 -1.95 -18.90
CA TRP A 226 -15.80 -1.99 -17.60
C TRP A 226 -15.33 -0.87 -16.67
N GLN A 227 -15.95 -0.72 -15.50
CA GLN A 227 -15.50 0.25 -14.50
C GLN A 227 -14.24 -0.24 -13.79
N TRP A 228 -13.22 0.59 -13.77
CA TRP A 228 -12.00 0.32 -13.02
C TRP A 228 -11.54 1.59 -12.29
N GLN A 229 -10.79 1.39 -11.21
CA GLN A 229 -10.20 2.45 -10.41
C GLN A 229 -8.80 2.02 -9.94
N LEU A 230 -7.79 2.86 -10.21
CA LEU A 230 -6.48 2.73 -9.59
C LEU A 230 -6.57 3.24 -8.15
N LEU A 231 -6.31 2.36 -7.18
CA LEU A 231 -6.39 2.69 -5.76
C LEU A 231 -5.04 3.18 -5.22
N ALA A 232 -3.95 2.52 -5.60
CA ALA A 232 -2.58 2.88 -5.23
C ALA A 232 -1.57 2.28 -6.21
N GLU A 233 -0.39 2.89 -6.40
CA GLU A 233 0.67 2.39 -7.29
C GLU A 233 1.84 1.68 -6.56
N ARG A 234 1.92 1.85 -5.25
CA ARG A 234 2.99 1.34 -4.38
C ARG A 234 2.38 0.76 -3.13
N ALA A 235 1.64 -0.32 -3.34
CA ALA A 235 0.90 -1.00 -2.30
C ALA A 235 1.54 -2.34 -1.96
N ASP A 236 1.39 -2.75 -0.71
CA ASP A 236 1.52 -4.14 -0.29
C ASP A 236 0.31 -4.50 0.56
N ILE A 237 -0.37 -5.59 0.22
CA ILE A 237 -1.67 -5.94 0.80
C ILE A 237 -1.75 -7.43 1.13
N ILE A 238 -2.20 -7.72 2.35
CA ILE A 238 -2.43 -9.06 2.86
C ILE A 238 -3.84 -9.11 3.42
N ILE A 239 -4.68 -9.97 2.84
CA ILE A 239 -6.05 -10.22 3.27
C ILE A 239 -6.16 -11.68 3.74
N ALA A 240 -6.87 -11.88 4.84
CA ALA A 240 -7.29 -13.19 5.30
C ALA A 240 -8.81 -13.21 5.47
N ALA A 241 -9.44 -14.37 5.29
CA ALA A 241 -10.83 -14.57 5.62
C ALA A 241 -10.97 -15.70 6.65
N THR A 242 -12.02 -15.61 7.47
CA THR A 242 -12.36 -16.60 8.48
C THR A 242 -13.70 -17.21 8.09
N LEU A 243 -13.70 -18.52 7.80
CA LEU A 243 -14.90 -19.28 7.42
C LEU A 243 -14.87 -20.63 8.15
N PRO A 244 -16.04 -21.19 8.56
CA PRO A 244 -16.13 -22.56 9.03
C PRO A 244 -15.57 -23.53 7.99
N ARG A 245 -14.75 -24.48 8.43
CA ARG A 245 -14.07 -25.41 7.51
C ARG A 245 -15.03 -26.20 6.61
N THR A 246 -16.21 -26.54 7.13
CA THR A 246 -17.27 -27.27 6.40
C THR A 246 -17.82 -26.51 5.19
N LEU A 247 -17.67 -25.18 5.14
CA LEU A 247 -18.15 -24.34 4.04
C LEU A 247 -17.05 -24.02 3.02
N ILE A 248 -15.82 -24.46 3.25
CA ILE A 248 -14.71 -24.33 2.31
C ILE A 248 -14.87 -25.41 1.23
N ARG A 249 -14.84 -25.04 -0.06
CA ARG A 249 -14.87 -26.01 -1.16
C ARG A 249 -13.61 -26.88 -1.17
N MET A 250 -13.56 -27.95 -0.39
CA MET A 250 -12.33 -28.75 -0.19
C MET A 250 -11.93 -29.59 -1.42
N ASN A 251 -12.90 -30.00 -2.26
CA ASN A 251 -12.70 -31.07 -3.24
C ASN A 251 -13.29 -30.72 -4.62
N ASP A 252 -12.86 -29.61 -5.24
CA ASP A 252 -13.17 -29.37 -6.67
C ASP A 252 -11.93 -29.76 -7.51
N PRO A 253 -11.89 -30.98 -8.09
CA PRO A 253 -10.69 -31.52 -8.72
C PRO A 253 -10.34 -30.74 -9.99
N GLY A 254 -9.25 -29.96 -9.92
CA GLY A 254 -8.48 -29.52 -11.10
C GLY A 254 -8.44 -28.02 -11.41
N LYS A 255 -9.34 -27.18 -10.86
CA LYS A 255 -9.39 -25.74 -11.22
C LYS A 255 -9.18 -24.75 -10.07
N TYR A 256 -9.66 -25.03 -8.86
CA TYR A 256 -9.56 -24.12 -7.70
C TYR A 256 -9.16 -24.84 -6.41
N PRO A 257 -7.98 -25.49 -6.35
CA PRO A 257 -7.56 -26.17 -5.14
C PRO A 257 -7.38 -25.17 -3.99
N ASN A 258 -8.07 -25.41 -2.87
CA ASN A 258 -7.78 -24.74 -1.62
C ASN A 258 -6.46 -25.27 -1.06
N ALA A 259 -5.55 -24.38 -0.65
CA ALA A 259 -4.34 -24.78 0.05
C ALA A 259 -4.66 -24.88 1.55
N LEU A 260 -4.65 -26.11 2.09
CA LEU A 260 -4.68 -26.30 3.54
C LEU A 260 -3.40 -25.73 4.17
N PRO A 261 -3.48 -25.14 5.38
CA PRO A 261 -2.28 -25.01 6.21
C PRO A 261 -1.68 -26.41 6.42
N SER A 262 -0.35 -26.52 6.38
CA SER A 262 0.42 -27.78 6.31
C SER A 262 0.28 -28.72 7.51
N ALA A 263 -0.57 -28.42 8.48
CA ALA A 263 -0.78 -29.23 9.68
C ALA A 263 -1.87 -30.29 9.43
N PRO A 264 -1.65 -31.56 9.81
CA PRO A 264 -2.66 -32.61 9.70
C PRO A 264 -3.92 -32.25 10.49
N ASP A 265 -5.09 -32.59 9.94
CA ASP A 265 -6.37 -32.34 10.60
C ASP A 265 -6.55 -33.30 11.79
N PRO A 266 -6.74 -32.84 13.04
CA PRO A 266 -6.80 -33.73 14.19
C PRO A 266 -8.12 -34.52 14.32
N ASP A 267 -9.24 -34.06 13.75
CA ASP A 267 -10.53 -34.76 13.86
C ASP A 267 -11.60 -34.14 12.94
N PRO A 268 -12.21 -34.87 11.98
CA PRO A 268 -13.22 -34.33 11.07
C PRO A 268 -14.61 -34.11 11.70
N ASP A 269 -14.89 -34.71 12.87
CA ASP A 269 -16.22 -34.74 13.49
C ASP A 269 -16.44 -33.67 14.59
N LEU A 270 -15.44 -32.85 14.90
CA LEU A 270 -15.59 -31.75 15.86
C LEU A 270 -16.09 -30.47 15.17
N HIS A 271 -16.88 -29.65 15.88
CA HIS A 271 -17.14 -28.26 15.51
C HIS A 271 -15.81 -27.48 15.50
N LEU A 272 -15.06 -27.59 14.40
CA LEU A 272 -13.74 -27.02 14.28
C LEU A 272 -13.85 -25.49 14.29
N PRO A 273 -12.99 -24.79 15.05
CA PRO A 273 -12.96 -23.35 15.03
C PRO A 273 -12.68 -22.87 13.61
N PRO A 274 -13.30 -21.75 13.19
CA PRO A 274 -13.07 -21.22 11.85
C PRO A 274 -11.59 -20.84 11.70
N LEU A 275 -11.01 -21.17 10.55
CA LEU A 275 -9.60 -20.92 10.29
C LEU A 275 -9.42 -19.64 9.50
N PRO A 276 -8.41 -18.80 9.84
CA PRO A 276 -7.99 -17.77 8.92
C PRO A 276 -7.29 -18.41 7.72
N VAL A 277 -7.88 -18.22 6.55
CA VAL A 277 -7.34 -18.69 5.27
C VAL A 277 -6.91 -17.49 4.43
N SER A 278 -5.76 -17.62 3.79
CA SER A 278 -5.21 -16.62 2.86
C SER A 278 -5.59 -16.93 1.40
N ARG A 279 -6.10 -18.14 1.14
CA ARG A 279 -6.71 -18.55 -0.13
C ARG A 279 -8.06 -19.21 0.14
N LEU A 280 -9.11 -18.72 -0.50
CA LEU A 280 -10.47 -19.22 -0.32
C LEU A 280 -11.27 -19.10 -1.62
N TYR A 281 -11.85 -20.21 -2.05
CA TYR A 281 -12.88 -20.26 -3.08
C TYR A 281 -14.17 -20.80 -2.46
N SER A 282 -15.23 -20.00 -2.47
CA SER A 282 -16.47 -20.30 -1.75
C SER A 282 -17.71 -19.75 -2.45
N ASP A 283 -18.85 -20.40 -2.18
CA ASP A 283 -20.19 -19.91 -2.56
C ASP A 283 -20.87 -19.16 -1.41
N VAL A 284 -20.32 -19.31 -0.21
CA VAL A 284 -20.78 -18.66 1.00
C VAL A 284 -19.78 -17.58 1.38
N LEU A 285 -20.30 -16.46 1.89
CA LEU A 285 -19.48 -15.39 2.41
C LEU A 285 -18.78 -15.83 3.71
N PRO A 286 -17.52 -15.43 3.94
CA PRO A 286 -16.85 -15.66 5.22
C PRO A 286 -17.56 -14.91 6.36
N ASP A 287 -17.34 -15.34 7.60
CA ASP A 287 -17.85 -14.61 8.78
C ASP A 287 -17.09 -13.29 8.95
N GLN A 288 -15.81 -13.30 8.61
CA GLN A 288 -14.92 -12.17 8.79
C GLN A 288 -13.87 -12.11 7.67
N VAL A 289 -13.57 -10.89 7.22
CA VAL A 289 -12.45 -10.58 6.36
C VAL A 289 -11.52 -9.62 7.10
N ASP A 290 -10.26 -10.01 7.26
CA ASP A 290 -9.21 -9.22 7.89
C ASP A 290 -8.25 -8.70 6.82
N ILE A 291 -8.22 -7.39 6.63
CA ILE A 291 -7.09 -6.70 5.99
C ILE A 291 -5.97 -6.67 7.03
N ARG A 292 -5.11 -7.69 7.02
CA ARG A 292 -4.01 -7.84 7.98
C ARG A 292 -2.94 -6.78 7.79
N GLN A 293 -2.71 -6.42 6.54
CA GLN A 293 -1.76 -5.38 6.15
C GLN A 293 -2.27 -4.71 4.88
N LEU A 294 -2.38 -3.39 4.91
CA LEU A 294 -2.38 -2.52 3.74
C LEU A 294 -1.28 -1.50 3.97
N ARG A 295 -0.18 -1.61 3.24
CA ARG A 295 0.91 -0.65 3.26
C ARG A 295 0.88 0.16 1.98
N LEU A 296 0.82 1.47 2.12
CA LEU A 296 1.04 2.41 1.02
C LEU A 296 2.38 3.09 1.25
N CYS A 297 3.18 3.24 0.19
CA CYS A 297 4.44 3.96 0.27
C CYS A 297 4.55 5.00 -0.83
N ASP A 298 5.30 6.06 -0.56
CA ASP A 298 5.74 6.98 -1.59
C ASP A 298 6.91 6.38 -2.36
N GLN A 299 7.44 7.11 -3.32
CA GLN A 299 8.51 6.61 -4.17
C GLN A 299 9.80 6.29 -3.39
N GLN A 300 10.13 7.09 -2.37
CA GLN A 300 11.36 6.93 -1.60
C GLN A 300 11.21 5.77 -0.61
N ASP A 301 10.09 5.73 0.10
CA ASP A 301 9.78 4.67 1.05
C ASP A 301 9.63 3.32 0.33
N TRP A 302 9.03 3.30 -0.87
CA TRP A 302 8.93 2.08 -1.65
C TRP A 302 10.30 1.54 -2.07
N ALA A 303 11.21 2.41 -2.50
CA ALA A 303 12.57 2.00 -2.89
C ALA A 303 13.35 1.37 -1.71
N ALA A 304 13.10 1.85 -0.48
CA ALA A 304 13.67 1.26 0.73
C ALA A 304 12.93 -0.01 1.19
N TYR A 305 11.60 -0.06 0.99
CA TYR A 305 10.73 -1.13 1.45
C TYR A 305 10.78 -2.37 0.58
N GLU A 306 10.74 -2.21 -0.75
CA GLU A 306 10.71 -3.30 -1.73
C GLU A 306 11.80 -4.38 -1.51
N PRO A 307 13.08 -4.04 -1.25
CA PRO A 307 14.12 -5.04 -0.97
C PRO A 307 14.01 -5.71 0.42
N LEU A 308 13.12 -5.20 1.28
CA LEU A 308 12.86 -5.72 2.63
C LEU A 308 11.52 -6.47 2.73
N ARG A 309 10.61 -6.33 1.77
CA ARG A 309 9.23 -6.85 1.83
C ARG A 309 9.21 -8.30 2.30
N ASP A 310 9.94 -9.16 1.60
CA ASP A 310 9.92 -10.61 1.79
C ASP A 310 10.91 -11.10 2.87
N LYS A 311 11.64 -10.18 3.54
CA LYS A 311 12.59 -10.51 4.62
C LYS A 311 11.94 -10.44 6.00
N ASP A 312 12.24 -11.40 6.86
CA ASP A 312 11.60 -11.50 8.20
C ASP A 312 12.58 -11.47 9.40
N THR A 313 13.81 -11.00 9.19
CA THR A 313 14.74 -10.84 10.32
C THR A 313 14.23 -9.75 11.28
N PRO A 314 14.56 -9.81 12.59
CA PRO A 314 14.15 -8.77 13.55
C PRO A 314 14.54 -7.35 13.11
N LYS A 315 15.71 -7.20 12.48
CA LYS A 315 16.19 -5.92 11.93
C LYS A 315 15.31 -5.46 10.76
N ASP A 316 14.99 -6.35 9.84
CA ASP A 316 14.16 -6.02 8.68
C ASP A 316 12.73 -5.67 9.11
N ARG A 317 12.17 -6.39 10.09
CA ARG A 317 10.87 -6.06 10.70
C ARG A 317 10.86 -4.68 11.34
N TYR A 318 11.91 -4.34 12.08
CA TYR A 318 12.07 -3.01 12.66
C TYR A 318 12.10 -1.93 11.57
N LEU A 319 12.92 -2.09 10.52
CA LEU A 319 13.01 -1.12 9.42
C LEU A 319 11.68 -0.97 8.67
N LYS A 320 11.00 -2.08 8.36
CA LYS A 320 9.68 -2.06 7.70
C LYS A 320 8.62 -1.29 8.50
N ALA A 321 8.72 -1.24 9.83
CA ALA A 321 7.76 -0.52 10.65
C ALA A 321 7.76 1.00 10.39
N PHE A 322 8.85 1.56 9.87
CA PHE A 322 9.00 3.00 9.62
C PHE A 322 8.84 3.41 8.15
N LEU A 323 8.56 2.48 7.24
CA LEU A 323 8.50 2.75 5.79
C LEU A 323 7.06 2.75 5.29
N GLY A 324 6.58 3.88 4.82
CA GLY A 324 5.21 4.05 4.35
C GLY A 324 4.16 3.95 5.46
N THR A 325 2.90 4.03 5.05
CA THR A 325 1.74 3.99 5.94
C THR A 325 1.12 2.62 6.01
N LEU A 326 1.08 2.02 7.20
CA LEU A 326 0.47 0.71 7.45
C LEU A 326 -0.91 0.86 8.10
N VAL A 327 -1.93 0.25 7.50
CA VAL A 327 -3.28 0.15 8.04
C VAL A 327 -3.69 -1.33 8.10
N SER A 328 -4.43 -1.68 9.16
CA SER A 328 -5.07 -2.99 9.31
C SER A 328 -6.53 -2.79 9.69
N ARG A 329 -7.42 -3.63 9.17
CA ARG A 329 -8.85 -3.54 9.46
C ARG A 329 -9.51 -4.91 9.48
N ARG A 330 -10.38 -5.11 10.45
CA ARG A 330 -11.29 -6.26 10.52
C ARG A 330 -12.67 -5.86 10.01
N ILE A 331 -13.25 -6.70 9.16
CA ILE A 331 -14.58 -6.53 8.59
C ILE A 331 -15.38 -7.77 8.95
N THR A 332 -16.45 -7.60 9.71
CA THR A 332 -17.38 -8.69 10.05
C THR A 332 -18.56 -8.62 9.11
N LEU A 333 -18.86 -9.72 8.44
CA LEU A 333 -19.98 -9.81 7.53
C LEU A 333 -21.23 -10.22 8.32
N PRO A 334 -22.37 -9.52 8.16
CA PRO A 334 -23.60 -9.98 8.76
C PRO A 334 -23.94 -11.34 8.13
N GLN A 335 -23.97 -12.40 8.94
CA GLN A 335 -24.34 -13.73 8.43
C GLN A 335 -25.67 -13.63 7.67
N ALA A 336 -25.69 -14.09 6.43
CA ALA A 336 -26.88 -14.14 5.57
C ALA A 336 -27.99 -15.10 6.08
N GLY A 337 -27.98 -15.46 7.36
CA GLY A 337 -28.95 -16.33 8.02
C GLY A 337 -29.25 -15.98 9.48
N GLY A 338 -28.73 -14.85 9.99
CA GLY A 338 -29.11 -14.36 11.32
C GLY A 338 -30.25 -13.38 11.21
N SER A 339 -31.49 -13.85 11.37
CA SER A 339 -32.67 -13.00 11.55
C SER A 339 -32.40 -11.96 12.63
N ARG A 340 -32.05 -10.73 12.24
CA ARG A 340 -32.24 -9.55 13.08
C ARG A 340 -33.67 -9.09 12.88
N LEU A 341 -34.60 -9.80 13.51
CA LEU A 341 -35.88 -9.19 13.85
C LEU A 341 -35.67 -8.37 15.14
N PRO A 342 -36.27 -7.16 15.23
CA PRO A 342 -36.34 -6.41 16.47
C PRO A 342 -37.09 -7.17 17.57
#